data_AF-A0A835WYV9-F1
#
_entry.id   AF-A0A835WYV9-F1
#
_cell.length_a   1.000
_cell.length_b   1.000
_cell.length_c   1.000
_cell.angle_alpha   90.00
_cell.angle_beta   90.00
_cell.angle_gamma   90.00
#
_symmetry.space_group_name_H-M   'P 1'
#
loop_
_entity.id
_entity.type
_entity.pdbx_description
1 polymer ?
#
loop_
_entity_poly.entity_id
_entity_poly.type
_entity_poly.pdbx_seq_one_letter_code
_entity_poly.pdbx_strand_id
1 'polypeptide(L)'
;MYKKYSPQSSIQIVKSRKIPKIRNVVKPTKKNTDWLKNEINQYFDVNGYLSWSAKKKKYIILGTNSPKNGLVECPKCHVGQLMIIRSYKTKKRFMGCSNYYNGCTASSPLFQKARLRALKQKCTVCYWPIVIFRYSKNQKWNRQCANINCESRKPKF
;
A
#
# COMPACT_ATOMS: atom_id res chain seq x y z
N MET A 1 28.94 58.58 -16.12
CA MET A 1 27.64 58.79 -16.82
C MET A 1 27.15 57.46 -17.37
N TYR A 2 26.32 56.72 -16.61
CA TYR A 2 25.76 55.45 -17.08
C TYR A 2 24.42 55.70 -17.77
N LYS A 3 24.36 55.48 -19.09
CA LYS A 3 23.13 55.51 -19.87
C LYS A 3 22.25 54.33 -19.46
N LYS A 4 21.16 54.59 -18.74
CA LYS A 4 20.08 53.62 -18.52
C LYS A 4 19.41 53.35 -19.87
N TYR A 5 19.56 52.13 -20.40
CA TYR A 5 18.79 51.68 -21.55
C TYR A 5 17.78 50.63 -21.08
N SER A 6 16.50 51.02 -21.07
CA SER A 6 15.35 50.16 -20.86
C SER A 6 14.66 49.99 -22.20
N PRO A 7 14.60 48.78 -22.79
CA PRO A 7 13.63 48.47 -23.81
C PRO A 7 12.40 47.84 -23.14
N GLN A 8 11.38 48.66 -22.87
CA GLN A 8 10.02 48.18 -22.66
C GLN A 8 9.48 47.67 -24.00
N SER A 9 9.83 46.44 -24.37
CA SER A 9 9.06 45.72 -25.39
C SER A 9 7.79 45.20 -24.70
N SER A 10 6.69 45.92 -24.88
CA SER A 10 5.36 45.42 -24.51
C SER A 10 5.06 44.21 -25.40
N ILE A 11 5.31 43.01 -24.89
CA ILE A 11 4.85 41.77 -25.51
C ILE A 11 3.33 41.83 -25.46
N GLN A 12 2.71 42.15 -26.59
CA GLN A 12 1.26 42.08 -26.74
C GLN A 12 0.88 40.60 -26.65
N ILE A 13 0.25 40.23 -25.54
CA ILE A 13 -0.35 38.92 -25.37
C ILE A 13 -1.50 38.85 -26.37
N VAL A 14 -1.23 38.30 -27.56
CA VAL A 14 -2.26 37.96 -28.53
C VAL A 14 -3.18 36.98 -27.81
N LYS A 15 -4.38 37.45 -27.44
CA LYS A 15 -5.46 36.61 -26.91
C LYS A 15 -5.85 35.64 -28.03
N SER A 16 -5.15 34.53 -28.11
CA SER A 16 -5.46 33.48 -29.07
C SER A 16 -6.89 33.01 -28.79
N ARG A 17 -7.70 33.14 -29.84
CA ARG A 17 -9.13 32.89 -29.86
C ARG A 17 -9.40 31.47 -29.35
N LYS A 18 -10.28 31.37 -28.35
CA LYS A 18 -10.96 30.15 -27.86
C LYS A 18 -10.13 28.88 -28.03
N ILE A 19 -9.31 28.54 -27.03
CA ILE A 19 -8.65 27.23 -26.92
C ILE A 19 -9.74 26.17 -27.19
N PRO A 20 -9.65 25.40 -28.29
CA PRO A 20 -10.63 24.36 -28.55
C PRO A 20 -10.58 23.42 -27.36
N LYS A 21 -11.75 23.07 -26.78
CA LYS A 21 -11.81 22.05 -25.73
C LYS A 21 -11.13 20.81 -26.30
N ILE A 22 -9.91 20.53 -25.86
CA ILE A 22 -9.17 19.34 -26.27
C ILE A 22 -10.09 18.18 -25.91
N ARG A 23 -10.52 17.42 -26.92
CA ARG A 23 -11.57 16.40 -26.74
C ARG A 23 -11.17 15.30 -25.74
N ASN A 24 -9.88 15.24 -25.38
CA ASN A 24 -9.29 14.26 -24.47
C ASN A 24 -8.64 14.95 -23.25
N VAL A 25 -9.40 15.69 -22.43
CA VAL A 25 -8.90 16.14 -21.12
C VAL A 25 -9.17 15.06 -20.09
N VAL A 26 -8.12 14.31 -19.70
CA VAL A 26 -8.19 13.40 -18.55
C VAL A 26 -8.20 14.26 -17.28
N LYS A 27 -9.35 14.37 -16.62
CA LYS A 27 -9.45 15.01 -15.30
C LYS A 27 -8.95 14.03 -14.24
N PRO A 28 -7.93 14.37 -13.43
CA PRO A 28 -7.46 13.48 -12.38
C PRO A 28 -8.53 13.34 -11.29
N THR A 29 -8.74 12.12 -10.81
CA THR A 29 -9.59 11.88 -9.64
C THR A 29 -8.85 12.23 -8.35
N LYS A 30 -9.59 12.57 -7.28
CA LYS A 30 -9.01 12.82 -5.95
C LYS A 30 -8.10 11.68 -5.48
N LYS A 31 -8.49 10.44 -5.79
CA LYS A 31 -7.68 9.25 -5.48
C LYS A 31 -6.33 9.24 -6.21
N ASN A 32 -6.32 9.62 -7.49
CA ASN A 32 -5.08 9.68 -8.27
C ASN A 32 -4.17 10.79 -7.75
N THR A 33 -4.73 11.94 -7.36
CA THR A 33 -3.93 13.02 -6.77
C THR A 33 -3.33 12.63 -5.42
N ASP A 34 -4.10 11.94 -4.58
CA ASP A 34 -3.61 11.48 -3.27
C ASP A 34 -2.54 10.39 -3.41
N TRP A 35 -2.70 9.49 -4.38
CA TRP A 35 -1.68 8.48 -4.70
C TRP A 35 -0.38 9.13 -5.17
N LEU A 36 -0.45 10.10 -6.09
CA LEU A 36 0.72 10.81 -6.58
C LEU A 36 1.43 11.57 -5.45
N LYS A 37 0.67 12.25 -4.58
CA LYS A 37 1.22 12.93 -3.38
C LYS A 37 1.98 11.96 -2.48
N ASN A 38 1.43 10.77 -2.23
CA ASN A 38 2.09 9.77 -1.41
C ASN A 38 3.39 9.28 -2.05
N GLU A 39 3.43 9.06 -3.37
CA GLU A 39 4.67 8.68 -4.06
C GLU A 39 5.73 9.79 -4.00
N ILE A 40 5.32 11.04 -4.16
CA ILE A 40 6.21 12.20 -4.04
C ILE A 40 6.80 12.27 -2.62
N ASN A 41 5.95 12.22 -1.59
CA ASN A 41 6.40 12.26 -0.20
C ASN A 41 7.37 11.13 0.13
N GLN A 42 7.10 9.93 -0.39
CA GLN A 42 7.96 8.77 -0.22
C GLN A 42 9.33 8.95 -0.90
N TYR A 43 9.40 9.63 -2.05
CA TYR A 43 10.65 9.93 -2.76
C TYR A 43 11.52 10.94 -1.99
N PHE A 44 10.90 11.92 -1.35
CA PHE A 44 11.59 12.98 -0.60
C PHE A 44 11.92 12.61 0.85
N ASP A 45 11.55 11.42 1.33
CA ASP A 45 11.87 11.01 2.70
C ASP A 45 13.37 10.75 2.85
N VAL A 46 13.99 11.49 3.77
CA VAL A 46 15.44 11.42 4.10
C VAL A 46 15.83 10.03 4.59
N ASN A 47 14.89 9.26 5.15
CA ASN A 47 15.11 7.90 5.63
C ASN A 47 14.88 6.84 4.55
N GLY A 48 14.51 7.25 3.32
CA GLY A 48 14.27 6.37 2.19
C GLY A 48 15.56 5.99 1.49
N TYR A 49 15.79 4.68 1.28
CA TYR A 49 16.94 4.21 0.49
C TYR A 49 16.49 3.50 -0.78
N LEU A 50 17.20 3.76 -1.88
CA LEU A 50 16.88 3.22 -3.20
C LEU A 50 17.45 1.81 -3.35
N SER A 51 16.59 0.82 -3.60
CA SER A 51 17.00 -0.58 -3.81
C SER A 51 16.60 -1.07 -5.19
N TRP A 52 17.47 -1.80 -5.87
CA TRP A 52 17.12 -2.46 -7.11
C TRP A 52 16.29 -3.73 -6.85
N SER A 53 15.12 -3.84 -7.46
CA SER A 53 14.36 -5.10 -7.45
C SER A 53 14.53 -5.83 -8.78
N ALA A 54 15.43 -6.82 -8.79
CA ALA A 54 15.63 -7.70 -9.94
C ALA A 54 14.31 -8.33 -10.43
N LYS A 55 13.42 -8.67 -9.50
CA LYS A 55 12.10 -9.25 -9.79
C LYS A 55 11.19 -8.31 -10.59
N LYS A 56 11.16 -7.02 -10.24
CA LYS A 56 10.31 -6.02 -10.90
C LYS A 56 11.04 -5.26 -12.00
N LYS A 57 12.34 -5.52 -12.18
CA LYS A 57 13.25 -4.77 -13.06
C LYS A 57 13.13 -3.24 -12.86
N LYS A 58 13.02 -2.81 -11.60
CA LYS A 58 12.92 -1.39 -11.24
C LYS A 58 13.51 -1.11 -9.86
N TYR A 59 13.94 0.13 -9.67
CA TYR A 59 14.29 0.65 -8.35
C TYR A 59 13.03 0.82 -7.48
N ILE A 60 13.16 0.53 -6.19
CA ILE A 60 12.14 0.63 -5.16
C ILE A 60 12.74 1.40 -3.99
N ILE A 61 12.05 2.42 -3.52
CA ILE A 61 12.40 3.13 -2.28
C ILE A 61 11.93 2.27 -1.09
N LEU A 62 12.86 1.85 -0.25
CA LEU A 62 12.63 1.11 0.99
C LEU A 62 12.72 2.06 2.18
N GLY A 63 12.12 1.67 3.32
CA GLY A 63 12.26 2.38 4.60
C GLY A 63 11.06 3.22 5.03
N THR A 64 10.18 3.64 4.12
CA THR A 64 9.25 4.77 4.40
C THR A 64 7.79 4.47 4.04
N ASN A 65 7.52 3.27 3.54
CA ASN A 65 6.21 2.92 2.99
C ASN A 65 5.31 2.16 3.93
N SER A 66 4.12 2.71 4.18
CA SER A 66 2.95 1.88 4.45
C SER A 66 2.66 1.02 3.21
N PRO A 67 2.73 -0.32 3.30
CA PRO A 67 2.48 -1.19 2.16
C PRO A 67 1.04 -0.99 1.65
N LYS A 68 0.86 -0.91 0.32
CA LYS A 68 -0.46 -0.79 -0.31
C LYS A 68 -1.45 -1.89 0.11
N ASN A 69 -0.92 -3.09 0.37
CA ASN A 69 -1.69 -4.26 0.80
C ASN A 69 -1.69 -4.44 2.33
N GLY A 70 -1.24 -3.43 3.08
CA GLY A 70 -1.30 -3.39 4.53
C GLY A 70 -2.74 -3.37 5.01
N LEU A 71 -3.02 -4.23 5.99
CA LEU A 71 -4.36 -4.38 6.55
C LEU A 71 -4.48 -3.66 7.89
N VAL A 72 -3.58 -3.99 8.80
CA VAL A 72 -3.56 -3.56 10.20
C VAL A 72 -2.11 -3.42 10.64
N GLU A 73 -1.81 -2.49 11.55
CA GLU A 73 -0.49 -2.35 12.17
C GLU A 73 -0.06 -3.66 12.86
N CYS A 74 1.23 -3.94 12.85
CA CYS A 74 1.78 -5.14 13.44
C CYS A 74 1.86 -4.98 14.97
N PRO A 75 1.21 -5.87 15.76
CA PRO A 75 1.23 -5.78 17.22
C PRO A 75 2.56 -6.18 17.85
N LYS A 76 3.51 -6.74 17.09
CA LYS A 76 4.84 -7.11 17.61
C LYS A 76 5.87 -5.98 17.49
N CYS A 77 5.85 -5.24 16.38
CA CYS A 77 6.87 -4.23 16.11
C CYS A 77 6.32 -2.81 16.05
N HIS A 78 4.99 -2.62 15.94
CA HIS A 78 4.30 -1.33 15.83
C HIS A 78 4.70 -0.40 14.67
N VAL A 79 5.84 -0.66 14.02
CA VAL A 79 6.35 0.08 12.86
C VAL A 79 5.75 -0.46 11.55
N GLY A 80 5.64 -1.78 11.43
CA GLY A 80 5.18 -2.45 10.21
C GLY A 80 3.68 -2.67 10.16
N GLN A 81 3.17 -3.07 8.99
CA GLN A 81 1.78 -3.49 8.80
C GLN A 81 1.71 -4.97 8.40
N LEU A 82 0.68 -5.66 8.90
CA LEU A 82 0.35 -7.03 8.53
C LEU A 82 -0.31 -7.07 7.16
N MET A 83 0.15 -7.96 6.30
CA MET A 83 -0.40 -8.18 4.96
C MET A 83 -0.45 -9.67 4.60
N ILE A 84 -1.26 -10.01 3.60
CA ILE A 84 -1.23 -11.35 3.00
C ILE A 84 -0.04 -11.44 2.05
N ILE A 85 0.83 -12.40 2.30
CA ILE A 85 1.98 -12.71 1.47
C ILE A 85 1.78 -14.09 0.85
N ARG A 86 2.13 -14.24 -0.42
CA ARG A 86 2.27 -15.54 -1.07
C ARG A 86 3.74 -15.81 -1.29
N SER A 87 4.27 -16.85 -0.66
CA SER A 87 5.65 -17.26 -0.84
C SER A 87 5.90 -17.60 -2.30
N TYR A 88 7.01 -17.11 -2.86
CA TYR A 88 7.38 -17.47 -4.22
C TYR A 88 7.89 -18.91 -4.31
N LYS A 89 8.67 -19.35 -3.31
CA LYS A 89 9.30 -20.68 -3.27
C LYS A 89 8.27 -21.78 -3.02
N THR A 90 7.42 -21.62 -2.01
CA THR A 90 6.45 -22.66 -1.63
C THR A 90 5.06 -22.46 -2.24
N LYS A 91 4.80 -21.32 -2.88
CA LYS A 91 3.47 -20.89 -3.38
C LYS A 91 2.37 -20.81 -2.31
N LYS A 92 2.69 -21.06 -1.04
CA LYS A 92 1.79 -21.00 0.11
C LYS A 92 1.51 -19.56 0.53
N ARG A 93 0.31 -19.32 1.06
CA ARG A 93 -0.16 -18.04 1.58
C ARG A 93 0.03 -17.97 3.09
N PHE A 94 0.44 -16.82 3.60
CA PHE A 94 0.59 -16.57 5.03
C PHE A 94 0.38 -15.08 5.31
N MET A 95 0.01 -14.72 6.54
CA MET A 95 0.09 -13.33 6.99
C MET A 95 1.53 -13.06 7.41
N GLY A 96 2.08 -11.93 7.00
CA GLY A 96 3.40 -11.48 7.44
C GLY A 96 3.45 -9.97 7.62
N CYS A 97 4.37 -9.51 8.46
CA CYS A 97 4.68 -8.09 8.63
C CYS A 97 5.46 -7.54 7.43
N SER A 98 5.22 -6.30 7.04
CA SER A 98 6.06 -5.57 6.07
C SER A 98 7.51 -5.45 6.53
N ASN A 99 7.71 -5.29 7.84
CA ASN A 99 9.02 -5.09 8.47
C ASN A 99 9.72 -6.41 8.84
N TYR A 100 9.38 -7.52 8.17
CA TYR A 100 9.96 -8.83 8.47
C TYR A 100 11.48 -8.87 8.24
N TYR A 101 11.97 -8.21 7.19
CA TYR A 101 13.40 -8.16 6.86
C TYR A 101 14.25 -7.45 7.92
N ASN A 102 13.66 -6.54 8.70
CA ASN A 102 14.34 -5.80 9.77
C ASN A 102 14.19 -6.49 11.14
N GLY A 103 13.91 -7.80 11.17
CA GLY A 103 13.89 -8.61 12.40
C GLY A 103 12.50 -8.89 12.99
N CYS A 104 11.41 -8.42 12.38
CA CYS A 104 10.08 -8.70 12.90
C CYS A 104 9.66 -10.17 12.65
N THR A 105 9.29 -10.90 13.71
CA THR A 105 8.88 -12.33 13.65
C THR A 105 7.36 -12.53 13.56
N ALA A 106 6.59 -11.50 13.22
CA ALA A 106 5.14 -11.64 13.10
C ALA A 106 4.76 -12.32 11.77
N SER A 107 4.47 -13.62 11.84
CA SER A 107 3.93 -14.39 10.73
C SER A 107 2.90 -15.42 11.24
N SER A 108 1.90 -15.72 10.41
CA SER A 108 0.90 -16.75 10.72
C SER A 108 0.48 -17.46 9.43
N PRO A 109 0.46 -18.81 9.39
CA PRO A 109 -0.01 -19.54 8.23
C PRO A 109 -1.50 -19.25 7.99
N LEU A 110 -1.88 -19.19 6.71
CA LEU A 110 -3.27 -19.00 6.30
C LEU A 110 -3.84 -20.24 5.60
N PHE A 111 -5.15 -20.24 5.41
CA PHE A 111 -5.83 -21.28 4.64
C PHE A 111 -5.32 -21.33 3.20
N GLN A 112 -4.75 -22.49 2.83
CA GLN A 112 -4.07 -22.67 1.55
C GLN A 112 -5.03 -22.98 0.40
N LYS A 113 -6.09 -23.75 0.65
CA LYS A 113 -7.08 -24.16 -0.36
C LYS A 113 -8.34 -23.29 -0.39
N ALA A 114 -8.64 -22.56 0.70
CA ALA A 114 -9.85 -21.75 0.78
C ALA A 114 -9.76 -20.45 -0.05
N ARG A 115 -10.90 -19.98 -0.57
CA ARG A 115 -11.02 -18.60 -1.05
C ARG A 115 -11.00 -17.68 0.17
N LEU A 116 -10.11 -16.69 0.16
CA LEU A 116 -9.83 -15.86 1.34
C LEU A 116 -9.86 -14.38 0.97
N ARG A 117 -10.49 -13.59 1.85
CA ARG A 117 -10.49 -12.13 1.83
C ARG A 117 -10.08 -11.64 3.22
N ALA A 118 -9.17 -10.68 3.31
CA ALA A 118 -8.82 -10.07 4.59
C ALA A 118 -9.55 -8.75 4.78
N LEU A 119 -9.98 -8.51 6.00
CA LEU A 119 -10.56 -7.26 6.44
C LEU A 119 -9.50 -6.40 7.13
N LYS A 120 -9.67 -5.08 7.06
CA LYS A 120 -8.87 -4.11 7.83
C LYS A 120 -9.31 -3.97 9.29
N GLN A 121 -10.22 -4.84 9.74
CA GLN A 121 -10.69 -4.86 11.13
C GLN A 121 -9.70 -5.62 12.01
N LYS A 122 -9.28 -4.98 13.10
CA LYS A 122 -8.41 -5.58 14.12
C LYS A 122 -9.22 -6.56 14.99
N CYS A 123 -8.63 -7.69 15.36
CA CYS A 123 -9.18 -8.59 16.37
C CYS A 123 -9.07 -7.93 17.76
N THR A 124 -10.09 -8.10 18.60
CA THR A 124 -10.13 -7.50 19.95
C THR A 124 -9.10 -8.11 20.91
N VAL A 125 -8.67 -9.36 20.68
CA VAL A 125 -7.77 -10.07 21.59
C VAL A 125 -6.30 -9.88 21.19
N CYS A 126 -5.95 -10.21 19.94
CA CYS A 126 -4.55 -10.20 19.51
C CYS A 126 -4.19 -9.04 18.58
N TYR A 127 -5.15 -8.19 18.19
CA TYR A 127 -4.95 -7.07 17.24
C TYR A 127 -4.55 -7.48 15.81
N TRP A 128 -4.58 -8.78 15.47
CA TRP A 128 -4.38 -9.24 14.10
C TRP A 128 -5.62 -8.97 13.24
N PRO A 129 -5.46 -8.85 11.91
CA PRO A 129 -6.59 -8.68 11.00
C PRO A 129 -7.50 -9.90 11.00
N ILE A 130 -8.77 -9.66 10.67
CA ILE A 130 -9.77 -10.70 10.55
C ILE A 130 -9.85 -11.15 9.08
N VAL A 131 -9.92 -12.47 8.86
CA VAL A 131 -10.06 -13.08 7.54
C VAL A 131 -11.44 -13.69 7.39
N ILE A 132 -12.00 -13.54 6.19
CA ILE A 132 -13.22 -14.20 5.76
C ILE A 132 -12.84 -15.25 4.72
N PHE A 133 -13.32 -16.49 4.88
CA PHE A 133 -13.01 -17.58 3.98
C PHE A 133 -14.21 -18.50 3.69
N ARG A 134 -14.12 -19.22 2.58
CA ARG A 134 -15.00 -20.34 2.23
C ARG A 134 -14.25 -21.37 1.39
N TYR A 135 -14.59 -22.66 1.51
CA TYR A 135 -13.97 -23.72 0.71
C TYR A 135 -14.73 -23.94 -0.60
N SER A 136 -16.07 -24.03 -0.53
CA SER A 136 -16.93 -24.18 -1.71
C SER A 136 -17.65 -22.87 -2.09
N LYS A 137 -18.25 -22.84 -3.29
CA LYS A 137 -19.15 -21.74 -3.74
C LYS A 137 -20.44 -21.68 -2.94
N ASN A 138 -20.97 -22.83 -2.51
CA ASN A 138 -22.27 -22.93 -1.85
C ASN A 138 -22.20 -22.70 -0.33
N GLN A 139 -20.99 -22.68 0.24
CA GLN A 139 -20.80 -22.43 1.66
C GLN A 139 -20.88 -20.93 1.97
N LYS A 140 -21.49 -20.62 3.12
CA LYS A 140 -21.45 -19.28 3.70
C LYS A 140 -20.00 -18.89 4.00
N TRP A 141 -19.75 -17.59 3.97
CA TRP A 141 -18.45 -17.02 4.30
C TRP A 141 -18.24 -17.05 5.82
N ASN A 142 -17.22 -17.76 6.28
CA ASN A 142 -16.86 -17.84 7.70
C ASN A 142 -15.83 -16.75 8.06
N ARG A 143 -15.97 -16.17 9.25
CA ARG A 143 -15.10 -15.10 9.75
C ARG A 143 -14.23 -15.63 10.89
N GLN A 144 -12.91 -15.42 10.80
CA GLN A 144 -11.95 -15.89 11.79
C GLN A 144 -10.76 -14.94 11.90
N CYS A 145 -10.16 -14.82 13.08
CA CYS A 145 -8.91 -14.06 13.25
C CYS A 145 -7.79 -14.65 12.38
N ALA A 146 -6.83 -13.88 11.86
CA ALA A 146 -5.70 -14.39 11.07
C ALA A 146 -4.61 -15.12 11.87
N ASN A 147 -4.46 -14.80 13.15
CA ASN A 147 -3.46 -15.42 14.02
C ASN A 147 -3.93 -16.81 14.46
N ILE A 148 -3.13 -17.84 14.19
CA ILE A 148 -3.45 -19.22 14.59
C ILE A 148 -3.40 -19.44 16.10
N ASN A 149 -2.57 -18.68 16.80
CA ASN A 149 -2.41 -18.77 18.25
C ASN A 149 -3.42 -17.89 19.02
N CYS A 150 -4.38 -17.27 18.33
CA CYS A 150 -5.36 -16.41 18.97
C CYS A 150 -6.39 -17.22 19.76
N GLU A 151 -6.63 -16.82 21.01
CA GLU A 151 -7.65 -17.44 21.89
C GLU A 151 -9.05 -17.38 21.28
N SER A 152 -9.37 -16.34 20.49
CA SER A 152 -10.65 -16.22 19.80
C SER A 152 -10.92 -17.33 18.78
N ARG A 153 -9.92 -18.15 18.44
CA ARG A 153 -10.08 -19.32 17.56
C ARG A 153 -10.32 -20.62 18.34
N LYS A 154 -10.02 -20.67 19.63
CA LYS A 154 -10.19 -21.87 20.44
C LYS A 154 -11.69 -22.16 20.57
N PRO A 155 -12.14 -23.40 20.37
CA PRO A 155 -13.51 -23.77 20.70
C PRO A 155 -13.70 -23.50 22.20
N LYS A 156 -14.81 -22.84 22.55
CA LYS A 156 -15.28 -22.82 23.93
C LYS A 156 -15.86 -24.22 24.17
N PHE A 157 -15.11 -25.04 24.90
CA PHE A 157 -15.61 -26.31 25.41
C PHE A 157 -16.59 -26.03 26.56
#